data_AF-A0A956LGD2-F1
#
_entry.id   AF-A0A956LGD2-F1
#
_cell.length_a   1.000
_cell.length_b   1.000
_cell.length_c   1.000
_cell.angle_alpha   90.00
_cell.angle_beta   90.00
_cell.angle_gamma   90.00
#
_symmetry.space_group_name_H-M   'P 1'
#
loop_
_entity.id
_entity.type
_entity.pdbx_description
1 polymer ?
#
loop_
_entity_poly.entity_id
_entity_poly.type
_entity_poly.pdbx_seq_one_letter_code
_entity_poly.pdbx_strand_id
1 'polypeptide(L)'
;MPTTRGQLDALLTALRNHPVRSDRPISNEGFQFWDLFPAVDEADFSPALAGQADSWIWWSRWADEAFAPEGTLLRPALFHWRGAWPKIQLAAVQAGLVPRLEFTERYGASGVMVLCPSGRDQETDLSALLACFEALERDDEVVALPLAGWTQSDGWSDVAGAQRDPRQTAIFWHAQSHEAFDGLGMLSGTMHLYWRGDRRRLADALRSHGFIVETPTSVDVSFQLRSRRPAPRDIATVADARAFERPLAARAPLADASGLLSVERRDPAIGDGQPIEHLDWTADGALLVCNGYSARGLPTPPQLLDPDALTCRERLDDVGHGAMVLTLRALTSGRLLIGWSVYDDGTCFRLDERVPGGGLHTVLRYPVSHLGRGDVFDVCERDGVIVVPGQSTYQLRGLGEPGTRAKPARPGVVVRRKRPSAPGPWDTRHQRPYPGSNAYVSLALSPIAPHVAITEDGGRVVRVYDRERGAPLWHEDTSDQLSRAHGVRGLRYSPDGAWVVLMRRRTIERQDGSFVAAMQPVLLDASTGARRWRALETTLAGAHAITFSPAGDRIFAGMEDGAVLVLTRAGERVARLKAFRVGAVSALAIHEDRVAAGSDRGELCLLRLASA
;
A
#
# COMPACT_ATOMS: atom_id res chain seq x y z
N MET A 1 -19.68 4.52 31.86
CA MET A 1 -20.17 3.54 32.85
C MET A 1 -19.42 2.25 32.61
N PRO A 2 -18.72 1.63 33.58
CA PRO A 2 -18.03 0.37 33.35
C PRO A 2 -18.98 -0.80 33.64
N THR A 3 -19.46 -1.45 32.58
CA THR A 3 -20.18 -2.74 32.62
C THR A 3 -19.16 -3.87 32.48
N THR A 4 -19.24 -4.83 33.39
CA THR A 4 -18.49 -6.10 33.46
C THR A 4 -18.34 -6.80 32.11
N ARG A 5 -17.10 -6.92 31.57
CA ARG A 5 -16.79 -7.68 30.36
C ARG A 5 -16.03 -8.97 30.70
N GLY A 6 -16.69 -9.99 31.25
CA GLY A 6 -16.09 -11.23 31.80
C GLY A 6 -14.92 -11.87 31.03
N GLN A 7 -15.11 -12.38 29.80
CA GLN A 7 -14.03 -13.10 29.10
C GLN A 7 -13.01 -12.17 28.46
N LEU A 8 -13.44 -11.01 27.94
CA LEU A 8 -12.50 -10.02 27.40
C LEU A 8 -11.63 -9.43 28.53
N ASP A 9 -12.21 -9.06 29.67
CA ASP A 9 -11.46 -8.60 30.84
C ASP A 9 -10.56 -9.70 31.37
N ALA A 10 -10.99 -10.97 31.39
CA ALA A 10 -10.13 -12.10 31.75
C ALA A 10 -8.93 -12.23 30.81
N LEU A 11 -9.14 -12.15 29.50
CA LEU A 11 -8.08 -12.15 28.49
C LEU A 11 -7.11 -10.97 28.72
N LEU A 12 -7.64 -9.76 28.83
CA LEU A 12 -6.83 -8.55 29.01
C LEU A 12 -6.08 -8.56 30.35
N THR A 13 -6.69 -9.11 31.40
CA THR A 13 -6.07 -9.27 32.72
C THR A 13 -4.97 -10.34 32.67
N ALA A 14 -5.21 -11.47 32.01
CA ALA A 14 -4.20 -12.50 31.82
C ALA A 14 -2.98 -11.97 31.04
N LEU A 15 -3.23 -11.20 29.97
CA LEU A 15 -2.15 -10.54 29.21
C LEU A 15 -1.35 -9.55 30.08
N ARG A 16 -2.02 -8.74 30.91
CA ARG A 16 -1.35 -7.79 31.83
C ARG A 16 -0.57 -8.48 32.95
N ASN A 17 -1.06 -9.61 33.44
CA ASN A 17 -0.50 -10.31 34.60
C ASN A 17 0.62 -11.30 34.26
N HIS A 18 1.00 -11.44 32.99
CA HIS A 18 2.16 -12.22 32.55
C HIS A 18 3.37 -11.31 32.26
N PRO A 19 4.08 -10.78 33.30
CA PRO A 19 5.26 -9.96 33.09
C PRO A 19 6.33 -10.75 32.35
N VAL A 20 6.99 -10.10 31.39
CA VAL A 20 8.15 -10.66 30.70
C VAL A 20 9.37 -10.46 31.60
N ARG A 21 9.76 -11.52 32.34
CA ARG A 21 11.07 -11.54 32.98
C ARG A 21 12.12 -11.86 31.92
N SER A 22 12.86 -10.83 31.51
CA SER A 22 14.07 -10.95 30.72
C SER A 22 15.25 -10.56 31.62
N ASP A 23 15.89 -11.53 32.28
CA ASP A 23 17.04 -11.29 33.16
C ASP A 23 18.37 -11.18 32.39
N ARG A 24 18.35 -11.04 31.05
CA ARG A 24 19.54 -10.76 30.27
C ARG A 24 19.52 -9.34 29.71
N PRO A 25 20.54 -8.51 29.98
CA PRO A 25 20.73 -7.24 29.29
C PRO A 25 21.25 -7.55 27.89
N ILE A 26 20.35 -7.88 26.97
CA ILE A 26 20.55 -7.53 25.57
C ILE A 26 20.11 -6.06 25.52
N SER A 27 21.02 -5.20 25.11
CA SER A 27 20.90 -3.74 25.13
C SER A 27 19.48 -3.21 24.83
N ASN A 28 18.91 -2.46 25.78
CA ASN A 28 17.76 -1.55 25.66
C ASN A 28 16.31 -2.10 25.59
N GLU A 29 15.92 -3.13 26.34
CA GLU A 29 14.48 -3.44 26.48
C GLU A 29 14.07 -3.63 27.94
N GLY A 30 13.19 -2.74 28.42
CA GLY A 30 12.57 -2.77 29.74
C GLY A 30 11.44 -3.80 29.81
N PHE A 31 10.78 -3.88 30.97
CA PHE A 31 9.58 -4.71 31.17
C PHE A 31 8.59 -4.56 30.01
N GLN A 32 8.37 -5.64 29.25
CA GLN A 32 7.37 -5.65 28.19
C GLN A 32 5.99 -5.80 28.83
N PHE A 33 5.26 -4.68 28.92
CA PHE A 33 3.83 -4.68 29.20
C PHE A 33 3.07 -4.82 27.88
N TRP A 34 1.94 -5.52 27.91
CA TRP A 34 1.03 -5.55 26.77
C TRP A 34 0.28 -4.22 26.71
N ASP A 35 0.53 -3.46 25.66
CA ASP A 35 -0.32 -2.32 25.35
C ASP A 35 -1.61 -2.83 24.71
N LEU A 36 -2.73 -2.41 25.31
CA LEU A 36 -4.07 -2.84 24.91
C LEU A 36 -4.81 -1.66 24.30
N PHE A 37 -5.21 -1.81 23.04
CA PHE A 37 -5.87 -0.74 22.29
C PHE A 37 -7.30 -1.14 21.92
N PRO A 38 -8.30 -0.77 22.76
CA PRO A 38 -9.68 -1.18 22.55
C PRO A 38 -10.38 -0.35 21.46
N ALA A 39 -11.14 -1.04 20.60
CA ALA A 39 -12.27 -0.50 19.84
C ALA A 39 -12.01 0.82 19.08
N VAL A 40 -10.94 0.84 18.30
CA VAL A 40 -10.63 1.93 17.37
C VAL A 40 -11.44 1.80 16.06
N ASP A 41 -11.96 2.91 15.54
CA ASP A 41 -12.69 2.93 14.26
C ASP A 41 -11.72 2.64 13.10
N GLU A 42 -12.06 1.65 12.26
CA GLU A 42 -11.17 1.05 11.28
C GLU A 42 -10.92 1.92 10.04
N ALA A 43 -9.68 2.40 9.92
CA ALA A 43 -8.96 2.53 8.64
C ALA A 43 -7.44 2.70 8.88
N ASP A 44 -7.04 3.43 9.93
CA ASP A 44 -5.65 3.92 10.07
C ASP A 44 -4.99 3.68 11.44
N PHE A 45 -5.66 2.95 12.34
CA PHE A 45 -5.08 2.70 13.65
C PHE A 45 -3.95 1.67 13.57
N SER A 46 -2.83 1.95 14.24
CA SER A 46 -1.73 1.02 14.45
C SER A 46 -1.13 1.31 15.82
N PRO A 47 -1.07 0.32 16.72
CA PRO A 47 -0.30 0.37 17.96
C PRO A 47 1.15 0.84 17.77
N ALA A 48 1.77 0.50 16.64
CA ALA A 48 3.14 0.90 16.32
C ALA A 48 3.30 2.43 16.10
N LEU A 49 2.23 3.12 15.67
CA LEU A 49 2.20 4.58 15.51
C LEU A 49 1.98 5.33 16.84
N ALA A 50 1.39 4.66 17.85
CA ALA A 50 1.28 5.21 19.20
C ALA A 50 2.62 5.15 19.97
N GLY A 51 3.59 4.39 19.44
CA GLY A 51 4.99 4.39 19.80
C GLY A 51 5.26 4.15 21.26
N GLN A 52 5.26 2.88 21.73
CA GLN A 52 6.10 2.45 22.87
C GLN A 52 6.14 0.95 23.27
N ALA A 53 5.39 0.02 22.68
CA ALA A 53 5.45 -1.39 23.13
C ALA A 53 5.83 -2.43 22.07
N ASP A 54 6.77 -3.30 22.44
CA ASP A 54 7.18 -4.50 21.67
C ASP A 54 6.10 -5.59 21.63
N SER A 55 5.12 -5.50 22.54
CA SER A 55 3.96 -6.40 22.62
C SER A 55 2.65 -5.62 22.72
N TRP A 56 1.71 -5.89 21.82
CA TRP A 56 0.41 -5.24 21.79
C TRP A 56 -0.70 -6.14 21.28
N ILE A 57 -1.92 -5.89 21.76
CA ILE A 57 -3.15 -6.45 21.21
C ILE A 57 -4.11 -5.30 20.90
N TRP A 58 -4.73 -5.39 19.74
CA TRP A 58 -5.72 -4.44 19.25
C TRP A 58 -6.86 -5.21 18.58
N TRP A 59 -8.09 -4.75 18.78
CA TRP A 59 -9.25 -5.22 18.05
C TRP A 59 -10.15 -4.05 17.62
N SER A 60 -10.93 -4.28 16.58
CA SER A 60 -11.86 -3.31 16.03
C SER A 60 -13.08 -3.12 16.93
N ARG A 61 -13.83 -2.03 16.70
CA ARG A 61 -15.14 -1.86 17.34
C ARG A 61 -16.09 -3.03 17.03
N TRP A 62 -15.97 -3.66 15.85
CA TRP A 62 -16.78 -4.84 15.50
C TRP A 62 -16.44 -6.08 16.30
N ALA A 63 -15.15 -6.29 16.59
CA ALA A 63 -14.74 -7.34 17.51
C ALA A 63 -15.26 -7.10 18.93
N ASP A 64 -15.44 -5.84 19.36
CA ASP A 64 -16.08 -5.49 20.63
C ASP A 64 -17.56 -5.89 20.64
N GLU A 65 -18.27 -5.69 19.53
CA GLU A 65 -19.67 -6.12 19.32
C GLU A 65 -19.85 -7.64 19.23
N ALA A 66 -18.76 -8.41 19.16
CA ALA A 66 -18.83 -9.86 19.24
C ALA A 66 -19.05 -10.36 20.68
N PHE A 67 -18.86 -9.50 21.70
CA PHE A 67 -19.08 -9.83 23.09
C PHE A 67 -20.46 -9.36 23.55
N ALA A 68 -21.11 -10.18 24.36
CA ALA A 68 -22.31 -9.81 25.09
C ALA A 68 -22.00 -8.70 26.12
N PRO A 69 -23.00 -7.97 26.64
CA PRO A 69 -22.80 -6.96 27.69
C PRO A 69 -22.06 -7.47 28.93
N GLU A 70 -22.23 -8.75 29.28
CA GLU A 70 -21.52 -9.45 30.36
C GLU A 70 -20.11 -9.94 29.98
N GLY A 71 -19.68 -9.71 28.74
CA GLY A 71 -18.38 -10.04 28.19
C GLY A 71 -18.18 -11.49 27.75
N THR A 72 -19.26 -12.23 27.54
CA THR A 72 -19.22 -13.55 26.88
C THR A 72 -19.05 -13.38 25.38
N LEU A 73 -18.12 -14.08 24.74
CA LEU A 73 -17.94 -14.06 23.30
C LEU A 73 -19.11 -14.79 22.61
N LEU A 74 -19.90 -14.08 21.80
CA LEU A 74 -21.10 -14.60 21.13
C LEU A 74 -20.81 -15.16 19.74
N ARG A 75 -19.78 -14.64 19.06
CA ARG A 75 -19.40 -15.01 17.70
C ARG A 75 -17.89 -14.85 17.51
N PRO A 76 -17.28 -15.46 16.48
CA PRO A 76 -15.86 -15.28 16.22
C PRO A 76 -15.48 -13.82 16.10
N ALA A 77 -14.39 -13.43 16.76
CA ALA A 77 -13.89 -12.06 16.80
C ALA A 77 -12.44 -11.99 16.38
N LEU A 78 -12.10 -10.98 15.57
CA LEU A 78 -10.77 -10.81 15.01
C LEU A 78 -9.96 -9.81 15.83
N PHE A 79 -8.74 -10.19 16.13
CA PHE A 79 -7.77 -9.44 16.90
C PHE A 79 -6.46 -9.38 16.12
N HIS A 80 -5.78 -8.25 16.20
CA HIS A 80 -4.42 -8.08 15.73
C HIS A 80 -3.50 -8.09 16.93
N TRP A 81 -2.33 -8.70 16.75
CA TRP A 81 -1.37 -8.83 17.83
C TRP A 81 0.07 -8.77 17.34
N ARG A 82 0.94 -8.33 18.26
CA ARG A 82 2.40 -8.45 18.17
C ARG A 82 2.94 -8.82 19.54
N GLY A 83 3.99 -9.63 19.57
CA GLY A 83 4.67 -10.04 20.79
C GLY A 83 4.83 -11.56 20.86
N ALA A 84 4.99 -12.09 22.06
CA ALA A 84 5.15 -13.52 22.27
C ALA A 84 3.82 -14.26 22.09
N TRP A 85 3.61 -14.86 20.92
CA TRP A 85 2.40 -15.66 20.60
C TRP A 85 2.06 -16.75 21.62
N PRO A 86 3.01 -17.44 22.30
CA PRO A 86 2.68 -18.39 23.36
C PRO A 86 1.87 -17.78 24.49
N LYS A 87 2.15 -16.51 24.83
CA LYS A 87 1.46 -15.79 25.90
C LYS A 87 0.04 -15.42 25.50
N ILE A 88 -0.13 -15.00 24.24
CA ILE A 88 -1.46 -14.67 23.70
C ILE A 88 -2.34 -15.91 23.68
N GLN A 89 -1.79 -17.02 23.17
CA GLN A 89 -2.51 -18.29 23.11
C GLN A 89 -2.90 -18.76 24.50
N LEU A 90 -1.95 -18.72 25.45
CA LEU A 90 -2.20 -19.07 26.86
C LEU A 90 -3.27 -18.19 27.50
N ALA A 91 -3.17 -16.87 27.35
CA ALA A 91 -4.11 -15.92 27.93
C ALA A 91 -5.54 -16.09 27.38
N ALA A 92 -5.67 -16.37 26.08
CA ALA A 92 -6.96 -16.68 25.46
C ALA A 92 -7.58 -17.96 26.04
N VAL A 93 -6.80 -19.04 26.16
CA VAL A 93 -7.30 -20.29 26.73
C VAL A 93 -7.65 -20.15 28.21
N GLN A 94 -6.86 -19.41 29.00
CA GLN A 94 -7.19 -19.11 30.40
C GLN A 94 -8.47 -18.27 30.55
N ALA A 95 -8.78 -17.41 29.57
CA ALA A 95 -10.04 -16.68 29.50
C ALA A 95 -11.24 -17.55 29.05
N GLY A 96 -11.01 -18.85 28.83
CA GLY A 96 -12.02 -19.78 28.33
C GLY A 96 -12.38 -19.53 26.86
N LEU A 97 -11.43 -19.04 26.06
CA LEU A 97 -11.60 -18.78 24.63
C LEU A 97 -10.76 -19.77 23.82
N VAL A 98 -11.15 -20.02 22.57
CA VAL A 98 -10.39 -20.85 21.64
C VAL A 98 -9.69 -19.95 20.63
N PRO A 99 -8.38 -19.71 20.75
CA PRO A 99 -7.64 -18.89 19.80
C PRO A 99 -7.29 -19.69 18.54
N ARG A 100 -7.38 -19.03 17.39
CA ARG A 100 -6.74 -19.41 16.13
C ARG A 100 -5.76 -18.32 15.73
N LEU A 101 -4.48 -18.63 15.81
CA LEU A 101 -3.41 -17.72 15.42
C LEU A 101 -3.02 -17.97 13.96
N GLU A 102 -3.07 -16.92 13.15
CA GLU A 102 -2.56 -16.88 11.79
C GLU A 102 -1.38 -15.89 11.73
N PHE A 103 -0.18 -16.44 11.58
CA PHE A 103 1.07 -15.68 11.61
C PHE A 103 1.31 -14.94 10.28
N THR A 104 1.63 -13.66 10.36
CA THR A 104 2.02 -12.85 9.19
C THR A 104 3.52 -12.88 8.95
N GLU A 105 4.30 -13.16 10.01
CA GLU A 105 5.77 -13.21 9.96
C GLU A 105 6.30 -14.62 10.23
N ARG A 106 7.49 -14.90 9.68
CA ARG A 106 8.14 -16.23 9.71
C ARG A 106 8.47 -16.75 11.12
N TYR A 107 8.48 -15.89 12.12
CA TYR A 107 8.79 -16.21 13.51
C TYR A 107 7.61 -16.00 14.47
N GLY A 108 6.41 -15.70 13.94
CA GLY A 108 5.23 -15.50 14.76
C GLY A 108 5.36 -14.35 15.78
N ALA A 109 6.09 -13.30 15.43
CA ALA A 109 6.18 -12.09 16.27
C ALA A 109 4.96 -11.17 16.09
N SER A 110 4.19 -11.36 15.02
CA SER A 110 2.95 -10.65 14.73
C SER A 110 1.99 -11.52 13.93
N GLY A 111 0.70 -11.20 14.01
CA GLY A 111 -0.30 -11.91 13.25
C GLY A 111 -1.72 -11.42 13.49
N VAL A 112 -2.64 -12.24 12.98
CA VAL A 112 -4.08 -12.14 13.24
C VAL A 112 -4.45 -13.29 14.18
N MET A 113 -5.33 -13.01 15.12
CA MET A 113 -5.94 -13.99 16.00
C MET A 113 -7.44 -13.96 15.79
N VAL A 114 -8.06 -15.12 15.61
CA VAL A 114 -9.50 -15.28 15.69
C VAL A 114 -9.81 -15.94 17.03
N LEU A 115 -10.58 -15.25 17.87
CA LEU A 115 -11.11 -15.83 19.09
C LEU A 115 -12.47 -16.45 18.79
N CYS A 116 -12.66 -17.71 19.20
CA CYS A 116 -13.93 -18.41 19.11
C CYS A 116 -14.53 -18.63 20.52
N PRO A 117 -15.87 -18.60 20.66
CA PRO A 117 -16.53 -19.02 21.89
C PRO A 117 -16.17 -20.47 22.22
N SER A 118 -15.87 -20.80 23.47
CA SER A 118 -15.62 -22.18 23.87
C SER A 118 -16.90 -23.01 23.80
N GLY A 119 -16.95 -23.95 22.86
CA GLY A 119 -17.93 -25.03 22.82
C GLY A 119 -17.40 -26.30 23.51
N ARG A 120 -18.30 -27.17 24.01
CA ARG A 120 -17.90 -28.48 24.57
C ARG A 120 -17.11 -29.36 23.58
N ASP A 121 -17.28 -29.15 22.28
CA ASP A 121 -16.61 -29.90 21.21
C ASP A 121 -15.32 -29.22 20.70
N GLN A 122 -14.87 -28.14 21.34
CA GLN A 122 -13.71 -27.35 20.90
C GLN A 122 -12.52 -27.42 21.87
N GLU A 123 -12.44 -28.50 22.66
CA GLU A 123 -11.35 -28.69 23.62
C GLU A 123 -10.00 -28.92 22.90
N THR A 124 -9.05 -28.01 23.11
CA THR A 124 -7.70 -28.07 22.53
C THR A 124 -6.73 -28.80 23.46
N ASP A 125 -5.60 -29.28 22.93
CA ASP A 125 -4.55 -29.88 23.77
C ASP A 125 -4.02 -28.88 24.81
N LEU A 126 -3.86 -27.60 24.44
CA LEU A 126 -3.45 -26.56 25.38
C LEU A 126 -4.46 -26.40 26.52
N SER A 127 -5.77 -26.38 26.23
CA SER A 127 -6.81 -26.27 27.26
C SER A 127 -6.82 -27.46 28.23
N ALA A 128 -6.61 -28.67 27.72
CA ALA A 128 -6.53 -29.86 28.56
C ALA A 128 -5.27 -29.92 29.41
N LEU A 129 -4.15 -29.42 28.88
CA LEU A 129 -2.91 -29.35 29.63
C LEU A 129 -3.05 -28.35 30.79
N LEU A 130 -3.72 -27.21 30.57
CA LEU A 130 -4.00 -26.25 31.63
C LEU A 130 -4.97 -26.80 32.67
N ALA A 131 -6.02 -27.50 32.26
CA ALA A 131 -6.92 -28.19 33.20
C ALA A 131 -6.15 -29.23 34.05
N CYS A 132 -5.20 -29.95 33.44
CA CYS A 132 -4.33 -30.87 34.15
C CYS A 132 -3.43 -30.15 35.16
N PHE A 133 -2.84 -29.01 34.78
CA PHE A 133 -1.97 -28.23 35.66
C PHE A 133 -2.76 -27.67 36.84
N GLU A 134 -3.93 -27.07 36.59
CA GLU A 134 -4.82 -26.59 37.63
C GLU A 134 -5.22 -27.73 38.59
N ALA A 135 -5.55 -28.91 38.06
CA ALA A 135 -5.90 -30.07 38.88
C ALA A 135 -4.74 -30.56 39.76
N LEU A 136 -3.50 -30.46 39.28
CA LEU A 136 -2.31 -30.80 40.05
C LEU A 136 -2.03 -29.79 41.18
N GLU A 137 -2.30 -28.51 40.96
CA GLU A 137 -2.02 -27.44 41.93
C GLU A 137 -3.00 -27.40 43.11
N ARG A 138 -4.21 -27.97 42.99
CA ARG A 138 -5.24 -27.93 44.06
C ARG A 138 -4.78 -28.50 45.40
N ASP A 139 -3.83 -29.42 45.39
CA ASP A 139 -3.37 -30.09 46.60
C ASP A 139 -2.18 -29.37 47.29
N ASP A 140 -1.76 -28.18 46.81
CA ASP A 140 -0.60 -27.40 47.31
C ASP A 140 0.76 -28.16 47.29
N GLU A 141 0.80 -29.41 46.86
CA GLU A 141 1.99 -30.27 46.81
C GLU A 141 2.74 -30.21 45.47
N VAL A 142 2.10 -29.64 44.44
CA VAL A 142 2.64 -29.53 43.08
C VAL A 142 2.67 -28.06 42.67
N VAL A 143 3.82 -27.63 42.14
CA VAL A 143 4.00 -26.36 41.44
C VAL A 143 3.92 -26.64 39.94
N ALA A 144 2.83 -26.25 39.28
CA ALA A 144 2.59 -26.55 37.87
C ALA A 144 2.55 -25.25 37.07
N LEU A 145 3.70 -24.82 36.52
CA LEU A 145 3.80 -23.52 35.88
C LEU A 145 3.66 -23.63 34.35
N PRO A 146 2.56 -23.14 33.76
CA PRO A 146 2.47 -23.03 32.32
C PRO A 146 3.40 -21.92 31.82
N LEU A 147 4.14 -22.19 30.75
CA LEU A 147 4.97 -21.19 30.06
C LEU A 147 5.97 -20.47 31.01
N ALA A 148 6.64 -21.23 31.88
CA ALA A 148 7.65 -20.74 32.82
C ALA A 148 8.97 -20.42 32.10
N GLY A 149 9.37 -19.16 32.11
CA GLY A 149 10.59 -18.68 31.46
C GLY A 149 10.62 -18.85 29.93
N TRP A 150 11.71 -18.34 29.33
CA TRP A 150 11.98 -18.54 27.90
C TRP A 150 12.70 -19.86 27.65
N THR A 151 13.67 -20.16 28.51
CA THR A 151 14.51 -21.37 28.47
C THR A 151 14.21 -22.30 29.64
N GLN A 152 14.72 -23.54 29.57
CA GLN A 152 14.66 -24.49 30.68
C GLN A 152 15.24 -23.91 31.99
N SER A 153 16.37 -23.20 31.93
CA SER A 153 16.98 -22.60 33.13
C SER A 153 16.12 -21.50 33.74
N ASP A 154 15.48 -20.68 32.90
CA ASP A 154 14.59 -19.61 33.37
C ASP A 154 13.34 -20.21 34.03
N GLY A 155 12.76 -21.27 33.43
CA GLY A 155 11.62 -21.95 34.02
C GLY A 155 11.92 -22.58 35.39
N TRP A 156 13.15 -23.09 35.60
CA TRP A 156 13.57 -23.53 36.93
C TRP A 156 13.71 -22.38 37.94
N SER A 157 14.11 -21.19 37.49
CA SER A 157 14.13 -19.98 38.31
C SER A 157 12.72 -19.59 38.75
N ASP A 158 11.75 -19.64 37.82
CA ASP A 158 10.33 -19.38 38.13
C ASP A 158 9.75 -20.41 39.09
N VAL A 159 10.05 -21.71 38.89
CA VAL A 159 9.69 -22.78 39.83
C VAL A 159 10.25 -22.51 41.22
N ALA A 160 11.54 -22.13 41.32
CA ALA A 160 12.16 -21.82 42.61
C ALA A 160 11.50 -20.61 43.31
N GLY A 161 11.02 -19.63 42.53
CA GLY A 161 10.27 -18.48 43.05
C GLY A 161 8.84 -18.81 43.50
N ALA A 162 8.19 -19.78 42.88
CA ALA A 162 6.83 -20.20 43.21
C ALA A 162 6.77 -21.26 44.33
N GLN A 163 7.86 -22.00 44.54
CA GLN A 163 7.95 -23.06 45.54
C GLN A 163 7.92 -22.51 46.97
N ARG A 164 7.12 -23.16 47.83
CA ARG A 164 7.10 -22.96 49.29
C ARG A 164 8.00 -23.96 50.01
N ASP A 165 8.16 -25.16 49.44
CA ASP A 165 9.04 -26.21 49.94
C ASP A 165 9.90 -26.78 48.78
N PRO A 166 11.23 -26.84 48.91
CA PRO A 166 12.11 -27.51 47.94
C PRO A 166 11.73 -28.97 47.61
N ARG A 167 10.91 -29.63 48.42
CA ARG A 167 10.42 -30.99 48.18
C ARG A 167 9.15 -31.06 47.35
N GLN A 168 8.48 -29.92 47.09
CA GLN A 168 7.29 -29.90 46.24
C GLN A 168 7.62 -30.51 44.87
N THR A 169 6.66 -31.27 44.36
CA THR A 169 6.70 -31.73 42.97
C THR A 169 6.58 -30.51 42.08
N ALA A 170 7.30 -30.48 40.97
CA ALA A 170 7.23 -29.39 40.01
C ALA A 170 7.04 -29.95 38.61
N ILE A 171 6.26 -29.25 37.80
CA ILE A 171 6.15 -29.49 36.36
C ILE A 171 5.96 -28.17 35.63
N PHE A 172 6.62 -27.99 34.48
CA PHE A 172 6.46 -26.81 33.66
C PHE A 172 6.84 -27.07 32.21
N TRP A 173 6.46 -26.16 31.32
CA TRP A 173 7.10 -25.97 30.02
C TRP A 173 7.51 -24.51 29.87
N HIS A 174 8.53 -24.26 29.05
CA HIS A 174 9.01 -22.90 28.74
C HIS A 174 8.59 -22.48 27.32
N ALA A 175 8.85 -21.22 26.95
CA ALA A 175 8.41 -20.67 25.67
C ALA A 175 8.83 -21.47 24.43
N GLN A 176 10.07 -21.98 24.36
CA GLN A 176 10.49 -22.78 23.20
C GLN A 176 9.78 -24.14 23.14
N SER A 177 9.45 -24.75 24.28
CA SER A 177 8.66 -26.00 24.28
C SER A 177 7.22 -25.76 23.83
N HIS A 178 6.72 -24.53 23.95
CA HIS A 178 5.39 -24.14 23.48
C HIS A 178 5.25 -24.19 21.95
N GLU A 179 6.35 -24.17 21.19
CA GLU A 179 6.34 -24.35 19.74
C GLU A 179 5.80 -25.73 19.29
N ALA A 180 5.63 -26.68 20.22
CA ALA A 180 4.92 -27.92 19.94
C ALA A 180 3.42 -27.72 19.66
N PHE A 181 2.83 -26.60 20.09
CA PHE A 181 1.46 -26.24 19.75
C PHE A 181 1.39 -25.54 18.39
N ASP A 182 0.38 -25.87 17.60
CA ASP A 182 0.02 -25.09 16.43
C ASP A 182 -0.79 -23.83 16.81
N GLY A 183 -1.20 -23.04 15.82
CA GLY A 183 -1.99 -21.83 16.04
C GLY A 183 -3.37 -22.07 16.67
N LEU A 184 -3.87 -23.32 16.71
CA LEU A 184 -5.13 -23.72 17.34
C LEU A 184 -4.93 -24.25 18.78
N GLY A 185 -3.68 -24.36 19.24
CA GLY A 185 -3.36 -24.94 20.54
C GLY A 185 -3.40 -26.47 20.54
N MET A 186 -3.27 -27.09 19.37
CA MET A 186 -3.14 -28.55 19.22
C MET A 186 -1.66 -28.94 19.16
N LEU A 187 -1.30 -30.07 19.76
CA LEU A 187 0.06 -30.57 19.66
C LEU A 187 0.32 -31.09 18.24
N SER A 188 1.07 -30.30 17.48
CA SER A 188 1.56 -30.67 16.14
C SER A 188 2.93 -31.37 16.20
N GLY A 189 3.65 -31.20 17.32
CA GLY A 189 4.92 -31.84 17.62
C GLY A 189 4.93 -32.53 18.99
N THR A 190 6.11 -32.98 19.40
CA THR A 190 6.33 -33.51 20.74
C THR A 190 6.52 -32.35 21.71
N MET A 191 5.66 -32.26 22.72
CA MET A 191 5.79 -31.29 23.80
C MET A 191 6.69 -31.84 24.91
N HIS A 192 7.64 -31.03 25.37
CA HIS A 192 8.55 -31.38 26.45
C HIS A 192 8.14 -30.68 27.76
N LEU A 193 7.83 -31.47 28.80
CA LEU A 193 7.58 -30.95 30.15
C LEU A 193 8.75 -31.29 31.08
N TYR A 194 9.29 -30.26 31.71
CA TYR A 194 10.36 -30.37 32.70
C TYR A 194 9.74 -30.56 34.08
N TRP A 195 10.40 -31.36 34.92
CA TRP A 195 9.75 -31.84 36.14
C TRP A 195 10.75 -32.23 37.23
N ARG A 196 10.25 -32.30 38.47
CA ARG A 196 10.92 -32.87 39.66
C ARG A 196 9.86 -33.44 40.59
N GLY A 197 10.19 -34.47 41.38
CA GLY A 197 9.32 -34.99 42.44
C GLY A 197 8.60 -36.28 42.06
N ASP A 198 7.31 -36.38 42.33
CA ASP A 198 6.53 -37.60 42.07
C ASP A 198 6.22 -37.78 40.58
N ARG A 199 7.12 -38.46 39.89
CA ARG A 199 6.99 -38.81 38.47
C ARG A 199 5.70 -39.54 38.14
N ARG A 200 5.26 -40.48 38.99
CA ARG A 200 4.13 -41.35 38.70
C ARG A 200 2.84 -40.54 38.74
N ARG A 201 2.68 -39.71 39.77
CA ARG A 201 1.55 -38.78 39.90
C ARG A 201 1.41 -37.88 38.68
N LEU A 202 2.51 -37.26 38.24
CA LEU A 202 2.51 -36.40 37.05
C LEU A 202 2.11 -37.17 35.78
N ALA A 203 2.68 -38.37 35.58
CA ALA A 203 2.37 -39.20 34.41
C ALA A 203 0.89 -39.63 34.38
N ASP A 204 0.35 -40.03 35.52
CA ASP A 204 -1.03 -40.50 35.65
C ASP A 204 -2.02 -39.35 35.44
N ALA A 205 -1.73 -38.15 35.96
CA ALA A 205 -2.53 -36.95 35.73
C ALA A 205 -2.55 -36.52 34.25
N LEU A 206 -1.38 -36.52 33.58
CA LEU A 206 -1.31 -36.19 32.15
C LEU A 206 -2.07 -37.22 31.29
N ARG A 207 -1.97 -38.52 31.62
CA ARG A 207 -2.71 -39.56 30.90
C ARG A 207 -4.22 -39.46 31.13
N SER A 208 -4.67 -39.10 32.33
CA SER A 208 -6.10 -38.95 32.62
C SER A 208 -6.74 -37.78 31.86
N HIS A 209 -5.95 -36.76 31.49
CA HIS A 209 -6.37 -35.65 30.62
C HIS A 209 -6.22 -35.96 29.12
N GLY A 210 -5.91 -37.21 28.76
CA GLY A 210 -5.98 -37.70 27.38
C GLY A 210 -4.68 -37.59 26.58
N PHE A 211 -3.54 -37.33 27.21
CA PHE A 211 -2.25 -37.30 26.50
C PHE A 211 -1.62 -38.69 26.34
N ILE A 212 -0.86 -38.89 25.25
CA ILE A 212 0.15 -39.95 25.20
C ILE A 212 1.38 -39.42 25.92
N VAL A 213 1.79 -40.09 26.98
CA VAL A 213 2.88 -39.65 27.87
C VAL A 213 4.00 -40.67 27.87
N GLU A 214 5.15 -40.28 27.33
CA GLU A 214 6.41 -41.00 27.54
C GLU A 214 6.99 -40.56 28.88
N THR A 215 7.06 -41.51 29.82
CA THR A 215 7.53 -41.23 31.18
C THR A 215 9.05 -41.26 31.21
N PRO A 216 9.71 -40.18 31.66
CA PRO A 216 11.16 -40.08 31.67
C PRO A 216 11.79 -41.06 32.66
N THR A 217 12.98 -41.59 32.34
CA THR A 217 13.67 -42.56 33.19
C THR A 217 14.45 -41.91 34.34
N SER A 218 14.90 -40.67 34.18
CA SER A 218 15.56 -39.84 35.19
C SER A 218 15.02 -38.40 35.20
N VAL A 219 15.40 -37.61 36.21
CA VAL A 219 15.00 -36.19 36.35
C VAL A 219 15.60 -35.27 35.28
N ASP A 220 16.68 -35.69 34.63
CA ASP A 220 17.32 -34.93 33.55
C ASP A 220 16.61 -35.08 32.21
N VAL A 221 15.64 -36.01 32.11
CA VAL A 221 14.84 -36.26 30.91
C VAL A 221 13.45 -35.66 31.12
N SER A 222 12.98 -34.89 30.13
CA SER A 222 11.64 -34.32 30.14
C SER A 222 10.56 -35.37 29.84
N PHE A 223 9.34 -35.15 30.34
CA PHE A 223 8.17 -35.84 29.81
C PHE A 223 7.96 -35.44 28.35
N GLN A 224 7.64 -36.42 27.51
CA GLN A 224 7.24 -36.16 26.13
C GLN A 224 5.75 -36.42 25.96
N LEU A 225 5.04 -35.40 25.49
CA LEU A 225 3.60 -35.42 25.29
C LEU A 225 3.29 -35.40 23.80
N ARG A 226 2.29 -36.19 23.41
CA ARG A 226 1.67 -36.14 22.08
C ARG A 226 0.16 -36.15 22.22
N SER A 227 -0.52 -35.53 21.25
CA SER A 227 -1.99 -35.52 21.20
C SER A 227 -2.55 -36.92 20.98
N ARG A 228 -3.69 -37.22 21.63
CA ARG A 228 -4.61 -38.30 21.19
C ARG A 228 -5.84 -37.75 20.47
N ARG A 229 -5.99 -36.43 20.45
CA ARG A 229 -7.22 -35.77 20.08
C ARG A 229 -7.16 -35.43 18.59
N PRO A 230 -8.27 -35.59 17.86
CA PRO A 230 -8.36 -35.04 16.52
C PRO A 230 -8.31 -33.50 16.61
N ALA A 231 -7.77 -32.87 15.56
CA ALA A 231 -7.87 -31.42 15.43
C ALA A 231 -9.35 -30.98 15.43
N PRO A 232 -9.70 -29.87 16.12
CA PRO A 232 -11.05 -29.32 16.08
C PRO A 232 -11.42 -28.96 14.64
N ARG A 233 -12.63 -29.35 14.20
CA ARG A 233 -13.06 -29.14 12.79
C ARG A 233 -13.82 -27.84 12.58
N ASP A 234 -14.38 -27.26 13.65
CA ASP A 234 -15.33 -26.14 13.58
C ASP A 234 -14.78 -24.85 14.23
N ILE A 235 -13.46 -24.63 14.12
CA ILE A 235 -12.86 -23.35 14.54
C ILE A 235 -12.89 -22.39 13.36
N ALA A 236 -13.53 -21.24 13.57
CA ALA A 236 -13.65 -20.20 12.56
C ALA A 236 -12.29 -19.71 12.07
N THR A 237 -12.18 -19.52 10.75
CA THR A 237 -11.01 -18.95 10.08
C THR A 237 -11.04 -17.42 10.12
N VAL A 238 -9.93 -16.77 9.71
CA VAL A 238 -9.93 -15.30 9.49
C VAL A 238 -10.97 -14.89 8.45
N ALA A 239 -11.22 -15.71 7.43
CA ALA A 239 -12.26 -15.44 6.44
C ALA A 239 -13.67 -15.48 7.06
N ASP A 240 -13.92 -16.44 7.96
CA ASP A 240 -15.20 -16.55 8.66
C ASP A 240 -15.41 -15.36 9.61
N ALA A 241 -14.40 -15.00 10.40
CA ALA A 241 -14.45 -13.82 11.28
C ALA A 241 -14.68 -12.52 10.50
N ARG A 242 -13.98 -12.32 9.37
CA ARG A 242 -14.18 -11.16 8.48
C ARG A 242 -15.57 -11.14 7.85
N ALA A 243 -16.20 -12.29 7.64
CA ALA A 243 -17.59 -12.33 7.16
C ALA A 243 -18.56 -11.74 8.20
N PHE A 244 -18.23 -11.80 9.50
CA PHE A 244 -18.97 -11.16 10.59
C PHE A 244 -18.61 -9.69 10.81
N GLU A 245 -17.41 -9.25 10.42
CA GLU A 245 -16.98 -7.83 10.42
C GLU A 245 -17.61 -7.04 9.28
N ARG A 246 -18.09 -7.71 8.23
CA ARG A 246 -18.91 -7.03 7.21
C ARG A 246 -20.16 -6.48 7.87
N PRO A 247 -20.42 -5.18 7.76
CA PRO A 247 -21.47 -4.57 8.53
C PRO A 247 -22.82 -5.19 8.15
N LEU A 248 -23.60 -5.48 9.19
CA LEU A 248 -25.06 -5.59 9.17
C LEU A 248 -25.75 -4.26 8.77
N ALA A 249 -25.03 -3.39 8.04
CA ALA A 249 -25.56 -2.33 7.18
C ALA A 249 -26.03 -2.87 5.82
N ALA A 250 -26.11 -4.19 5.65
CA ALA A 250 -26.99 -4.85 4.68
C ALA A 250 -28.49 -4.76 5.05
N ARG A 251 -28.90 -3.65 5.69
CA ARG A 251 -30.30 -3.17 5.76
C ARG A 251 -30.38 -1.68 5.39
N ALA A 252 -29.67 -1.30 4.35
CA ALA A 252 -30.34 -1.01 3.09
C ALA A 252 -29.53 -1.76 2.02
N PRO A 253 -30.12 -2.26 0.93
CA PRO A 253 -29.30 -2.53 -0.22
C PRO A 253 -28.57 -1.21 -0.52
N LEU A 254 -27.23 -1.22 -0.53
CA LEU A 254 -26.54 -0.35 -1.47
C LEU A 254 -27.24 -0.66 -2.78
N ALA A 255 -28.02 0.30 -3.30
CA ALA A 255 -28.65 0.16 -4.59
C ALA A 255 -27.56 -0.42 -5.49
N ASP A 256 -27.88 -1.56 -6.09
CA ASP A 256 -27.01 -2.22 -7.05
C ASP A 256 -26.38 -1.12 -7.91
N ALA A 257 -25.05 -0.98 -7.82
CA ALA A 257 -24.32 0.06 -8.54
C ALA A 257 -24.38 -0.19 -10.06
N SER A 258 -25.10 -1.23 -10.49
CA SER A 258 -25.58 -1.46 -11.85
C SER A 258 -26.22 -0.23 -12.51
N GLY A 259 -26.59 0.80 -11.74
CA GLY A 259 -26.99 2.11 -12.25
C GLY A 259 -25.84 2.99 -12.73
N LEU A 260 -24.88 3.36 -11.87
CA LEU A 260 -23.95 4.47 -12.16
C LEU A 260 -22.75 4.08 -13.02
N LEU A 261 -22.21 2.87 -12.85
CA LEU A 261 -21.07 2.38 -13.63
C LEU A 261 -21.37 1.00 -14.18
N SER A 262 -21.20 0.82 -15.49
CA SER A 262 -21.30 -0.48 -16.14
C SER A 262 -20.05 -0.78 -16.96
N VAL A 263 -19.60 -2.04 -16.93
CA VAL A 263 -18.50 -2.48 -17.82
C VAL A 263 -19.04 -2.55 -19.24
N GLU A 264 -18.48 -1.74 -20.13
CA GLU A 264 -18.75 -1.86 -21.57
C GLU A 264 -17.90 -2.96 -22.18
N ARG A 265 -16.59 -2.93 -21.87
CA ARG A 265 -15.60 -3.79 -22.52
C ARG A 265 -14.39 -4.01 -21.63
N ARG A 266 -13.79 -5.19 -21.79
CA ARG A 266 -12.49 -5.56 -21.22
C ARG A 266 -11.59 -6.07 -22.33
N ASP A 267 -10.35 -5.62 -22.32
CA ASP A 267 -9.28 -6.17 -23.13
C ASP A 267 -8.18 -6.71 -22.20
N PRO A 268 -7.96 -8.03 -22.17
CA PRO A 268 -7.03 -8.66 -21.25
C PRO A 268 -5.55 -8.43 -21.59
N ALA A 269 -5.21 -7.81 -22.73
CA ALA A 269 -3.80 -7.58 -23.07
C ALA A 269 -3.61 -6.47 -24.12
N ILE A 270 -3.54 -5.21 -23.67
CA ILE A 270 -3.09 -4.10 -24.52
C ILE A 270 -1.58 -3.96 -24.40
N GLY A 271 -0.85 -4.23 -25.49
CA GLY A 271 0.61 -4.08 -25.57
C GLY A 271 1.37 -5.06 -24.67
N ASP A 272 1.65 -6.27 -25.18
CA ASP A 272 2.52 -7.31 -24.60
C ASP A 272 2.35 -7.60 -23.09
N GLY A 273 1.19 -7.28 -22.50
CA GLY A 273 0.92 -7.40 -21.06
C GLY A 273 1.73 -6.42 -20.18
N GLN A 274 2.21 -5.31 -20.75
CA GLN A 274 2.96 -4.30 -20.01
C GLN A 274 2.03 -3.41 -19.18
N PRO A 275 2.43 -2.97 -17.97
CA PRO A 275 1.61 -2.09 -17.13
C PRO A 275 1.13 -0.85 -17.89
N ILE A 276 -0.15 -0.50 -17.79
CA ILE A 276 -0.65 0.77 -18.34
C ILE A 276 -0.39 1.85 -17.29
N GLU A 277 0.57 2.74 -17.57
CA GLU A 277 1.01 3.78 -16.63
C GLU A 277 0.30 5.12 -16.88
N HIS A 278 -0.23 5.33 -18.09
CA HIS A 278 -0.99 6.52 -18.43
C HIS A 278 -2.14 6.21 -19.37
N LEU A 279 -3.26 6.87 -19.10
CA LEU A 279 -4.40 6.96 -20.00
C LEU A 279 -4.76 8.43 -20.15
N ASP A 280 -5.13 8.81 -21.36
CA ASP A 280 -5.74 10.10 -21.63
C ASP A 280 -6.70 9.99 -22.82
N TRP A 281 -7.61 10.94 -22.96
CA TRP A 281 -8.47 11.03 -24.12
C TRP A 281 -8.02 12.18 -25.01
N THR A 282 -8.05 11.97 -26.31
CA THR A 282 -7.91 13.06 -27.27
C THR A 282 -9.24 13.80 -27.41
N ALA A 283 -9.18 15.03 -27.93
CA ALA A 283 -10.36 15.86 -28.18
C ALA A 283 -11.38 15.21 -29.14
N ASP A 284 -10.92 14.36 -30.05
CA ASP A 284 -11.76 13.59 -30.98
C ASP A 284 -12.22 12.24 -30.39
N GLY A 285 -12.00 12.02 -29.09
CA GLY A 285 -12.48 10.85 -28.36
C GLY A 285 -11.67 9.57 -28.59
N ALA A 286 -10.46 9.64 -29.15
CA ALA A 286 -9.55 8.50 -29.17
C ALA A 286 -8.89 8.31 -27.81
N LEU A 287 -8.60 7.05 -27.45
CA LEU A 287 -7.96 6.73 -26.17
C LEU A 287 -6.44 6.62 -26.37
N LEU A 288 -5.69 7.53 -25.77
CA LEU A 288 -4.23 7.43 -25.67
C LEU A 288 -3.86 6.46 -24.54
N VAL A 289 -3.12 5.41 -24.89
CA VAL A 289 -2.61 4.42 -23.94
C VAL A 289 -1.09 4.47 -23.95
N CYS A 290 -0.49 4.78 -22.80
CA CYS A 290 0.95 4.69 -22.61
C CYS A 290 1.28 3.52 -21.68
N ASN A 291 1.90 2.50 -22.24
CA ASN A 291 2.40 1.36 -21.49
C ASN A 291 3.77 1.67 -20.88
N GLY A 292 4.10 0.96 -19.81
CA GLY A 292 5.41 0.96 -19.21
C GLY A 292 6.49 0.37 -20.11
N TYR A 293 7.65 0.14 -19.52
CA TYR A 293 8.80 -0.45 -20.19
C TYR A 293 8.55 -1.89 -20.59
N SER A 294 8.89 -2.25 -21.83
CA SER A 294 9.00 -3.64 -22.24
C SER A 294 9.95 -4.43 -21.33
N ALA A 295 9.87 -5.77 -21.36
CA ALA A 295 10.81 -6.65 -20.67
C ALA A 295 12.31 -6.38 -21.00
N ARG A 296 12.60 -5.66 -22.08
CA ARG A 296 13.95 -5.24 -22.50
C ARG A 296 14.35 -3.85 -21.97
N GLY A 297 13.54 -3.23 -21.12
CA GLY A 297 13.80 -1.89 -20.57
C GLY A 297 13.65 -0.76 -21.59
N LEU A 298 13.06 -1.02 -22.76
CA LEU A 298 12.74 0.01 -23.75
C LEU A 298 11.31 0.52 -23.54
N PRO A 299 11.07 1.84 -23.60
CA PRO A 299 9.72 2.38 -23.49
C PRO A 299 8.89 1.90 -24.67
N THR A 300 7.66 1.48 -24.39
CA THR A 300 6.70 1.10 -25.43
C THR A 300 6.13 2.38 -26.06
N PRO A 301 6.04 2.50 -27.40
CA PRO A 301 5.33 3.60 -28.03
C PRO A 301 3.93 3.76 -27.43
N PRO A 302 3.49 4.99 -27.15
CA PRO A 302 2.08 5.24 -26.90
C PRO A 302 1.24 4.83 -28.11
N GLN A 303 0.05 4.34 -27.82
CA GLN A 303 -0.90 3.89 -28.82
C GLN A 303 -2.15 4.76 -28.74
N LEU A 304 -2.61 5.26 -29.88
CA LEU A 304 -3.95 5.81 -30.01
C LEU A 304 -4.88 4.66 -30.35
N LEU A 305 -5.82 4.37 -29.47
CA LEU A 305 -6.83 3.35 -29.65
C LEU A 305 -8.15 3.98 -30.06
N ASP A 306 -8.84 3.29 -30.96
CA ASP A 306 -10.27 3.49 -31.12
C ASP A 306 -10.98 2.94 -29.87
N PRO A 307 -11.74 3.72 -29.10
CA PRO A 307 -12.39 3.22 -27.89
C PRO A 307 -13.48 2.19 -28.18
N ASP A 308 -14.16 2.28 -29.33
CA ASP A 308 -15.25 1.36 -29.67
C ASP A 308 -14.69 0.01 -30.12
N ALA A 309 -13.59 0.03 -30.89
CA ALA A 309 -12.94 -1.17 -31.41
C ALA A 309 -11.82 -1.72 -30.49
N LEU A 310 -11.28 -0.91 -29.57
CA LEU A 310 -10.03 -1.13 -28.83
C LEU A 310 -8.85 -1.54 -29.72
N THR A 311 -8.91 -1.16 -30.99
CA THR A 311 -7.85 -1.40 -31.96
C THR A 311 -6.93 -0.21 -32.02
N CYS A 312 -5.62 -0.46 -32.09
CA CYS A 312 -4.63 0.59 -32.32
C CYS A 312 -4.88 1.24 -33.68
N ARG A 313 -5.27 2.53 -33.66
CA ARG A 313 -5.39 3.39 -34.84
C ARG A 313 -4.00 3.83 -35.31
N GLU A 314 -3.16 4.21 -34.35
CA GLU A 314 -1.84 4.78 -34.62
C GLU A 314 -0.88 4.47 -33.47
N ARG A 315 0.36 4.07 -33.80
CA ARG A 315 1.47 4.04 -32.84
C ARG A 315 2.25 5.32 -32.99
N LEU A 316 2.50 6.04 -31.90
CA LEU A 316 3.11 7.37 -32.00
C LEU A 316 4.58 7.36 -32.44
N ASP A 317 5.21 6.18 -32.55
CA ASP A 317 6.54 6.02 -33.16
C ASP A 317 6.49 6.02 -34.70
N ASP A 318 5.32 5.79 -35.31
CA ASP A 318 5.09 5.82 -36.76
C ASP A 318 4.70 7.22 -37.28
N VAL A 319 4.40 8.19 -36.38
CA VAL A 319 4.09 9.56 -36.79
C VAL A 319 5.37 10.24 -37.27
N GLY A 320 5.48 10.51 -38.56
CA GLY A 320 6.63 11.19 -39.16
C GLY A 320 6.94 12.55 -38.51
N HIS A 321 7.98 12.59 -37.69
CA HIS A 321 8.98 13.66 -37.44
C HIS A 321 8.59 15.12 -37.81
N GLY A 322 7.55 15.69 -37.19
CA GLY A 322 7.11 17.07 -37.45
C GLY A 322 6.72 17.92 -36.21
N ALA A 323 7.31 17.69 -35.05
CA ALA A 323 6.96 18.40 -33.82
C ALA A 323 7.71 19.74 -33.60
N MET A 324 7.00 20.77 -33.10
CA MET A 324 7.59 22.03 -32.60
C MET A 324 7.97 21.91 -31.12
N VAL A 325 9.26 22.08 -30.81
CA VAL A 325 9.88 21.81 -29.51
C VAL A 325 9.89 23.07 -28.61
N LEU A 326 9.15 23.08 -27.51
CA LEU A 326 9.32 24.08 -26.44
C LEU A 326 10.25 23.49 -25.36
N THR A 327 11.44 24.08 -25.19
CA THR A 327 12.49 23.54 -24.31
C THR A 327 12.37 24.10 -22.90
N LEU A 328 11.87 23.30 -21.95
CA LEU A 328 12.06 23.51 -20.51
C LEU A 328 13.31 22.75 -20.08
N ARG A 329 14.30 23.45 -19.50
CA ARG A 329 15.59 22.90 -19.09
C ARG A 329 15.62 22.71 -17.57
N ALA A 330 15.38 21.50 -17.09
CA ALA A 330 15.72 21.11 -15.72
C ALA A 330 17.07 20.38 -15.75
N LEU A 331 17.97 20.68 -14.81
CA LEU A 331 19.24 19.94 -14.69
C LEU A 331 19.09 18.93 -13.56
N THR A 332 18.66 17.71 -13.89
CA THR A 332 18.70 16.58 -12.96
C THR A 332 19.82 15.61 -13.35
N SER A 333 20.52 15.09 -12.35
CA SER A 333 21.62 14.15 -12.49
C SER A 333 21.10 12.72 -12.71
N GLY A 334 20.53 12.47 -13.89
CA GLY A 334 20.28 11.12 -14.43
C GLY A 334 18.94 10.47 -14.03
N ARG A 335 18.13 10.12 -15.05
CA ARG A 335 16.87 9.32 -15.02
C ARG A 335 15.69 9.96 -14.31
N LEU A 336 14.44 9.96 -14.80
CA LEU A 336 13.74 9.66 -16.06
C LEU A 336 12.49 10.55 -15.98
N LEU A 337 12.04 11.16 -17.08
CA LEU A 337 10.92 12.10 -17.01
C LEU A 337 9.83 11.70 -17.98
N ILE A 338 8.66 11.32 -17.46
CA ILE A 338 7.50 10.89 -18.25
C ILE A 338 6.28 11.60 -17.70
N GLY A 339 5.90 12.68 -18.37
CA GLY A 339 4.59 13.31 -18.21
C GLY A 339 3.93 13.37 -19.58
N TRP A 340 2.70 12.89 -19.66
CA TRP A 340 1.84 13.03 -20.83
C TRP A 340 0.58 13.78 -20.42
N SER A 341 0.13 14.65 -21.29
CA SER A 341 -1.15 15.36 -21.18
C SER A 341 -1.60 15.70 -22.59
N VAL A 342 -2.85 15.37 -22.88
CA VAL A 342 -3.54 15.69 -24.14
C VAL A 342 -4.58 16.77 -23.86
N TYR A 343 -4.76 17.72 -24.78
CA TYR A 343 -5.71 18.83 -24.64
C TYR A 343 -6.80 18.78 -25.71
N ASP A 344 -7.86 19.57 -25.49
CA ASP A 344 -9.00 19.74 -26.40
C ASP A 344 -8.60 20.26 -27.80
N ASP A 345 -7.41 20.85 -27.95
CA ASP A 345 -6.85 21.27 -29.23
C ASP A 345 -5.94 20.21 -29.90
N GLY A 346 -5.84 19.02 -29.30
CA GLY A 346 -5.00 17.92 -29.75
C GLY A 346 -3.51 18.03 -29.37
N THR A 347 -3.12 19.04 -28.57
CA THR A 347 -1.71 19.20 -28.16
C THR A 347 -1.29 18.09 -27.20
N CYS A 348 -0.19 17.40 -27.51
CA CYS A 348 0.38 16.35 -26.67
C CYS A 348 1.72 16.79 -26.07
N PHE A 349 1.83 16.74 -24.75
CA PHE A 349 3.09 17.00 -24.07
C PHE A 349 3.83 15.68 -23.89
N ARG A 350 5.08 15.62 -24.35
CA ARG A 350 6.02 14.54 -24.01
C ARG A 350 7.24 15.15 -23.33
N LEU A 351 7.76 14.44 -22.36
CA LEU A 351 9.04 14.77 -21.78
C LEU A 351 9.99 13.59 -22.00
N ASP A 352 11.22 13.88 -22.46
CA ASP A 352 12.19 12.87 -22.88
C ASP A 352 13.48 13.00 -22.07
N GLU A 353 14.17 11.88 -21.87
CA GLU A 353 15.41 11.82 -21.09
C GLU A 353 16.68 11.75 -21.96
N ARG A 354 17.62 12.64 -21.63
CA ARG A 354 19.09 12.73 -21.88
C ARG A 354 19.74 12.14 -23.15
N VAL A 355 20.49 13.02 -23.82
CA VAL A 355 21.78 12.73 -24.49
C VAL A 355 22.90 12.69 -23.42
N PRO A 356 23.91 11.81 -23.50
CA PRO A 356 25.05 11.83 -22.59
C PRO A 356 25.78 13.18 -22.66
N GLY A 357 25.86 13.93 -21.54
CA GLY A 357 26.70 15.13 -21.44
C GLY A 357 26.12 16.38 -20.77
N GLY A 358 24.81 16.52 -20.55
CA GLY A 358 24.29 17.65 -19.74
C GLY A 358 22.91 18.17 -20.13
N GLY A 359 22.00 18.21 -19.14
CA GLY A 359 20.67 18.82 -19.25
C GLY A 359 19.55 17.86 -19.63
N LEU A 360 18.39 18.06 -19.02
CA LEU A 360 17.11 17.48 -19.43
C LEU A 360 16.47 18.39 -20.48
N HIS A 361 15.89 17.80 -21.53
CA HIS A 361 15.24 18.53 -22.62
C HIS A 361 13.75 18.14 -22.66
N THR A 362 12.87 19.10 -22.44
CA THR A 362 11.43 18.91 -22.66
C THR A 362 11.10 19.15 -24.14
N VAL A 363 10.26 18.29 -24.74
CA VAL A 363 9.88 18.38 -26.15
C VAL A 363 8.36 18.46 -26.27
N LEU A 364 7.82 19.65 -26.48
CA LEU A 364 6.43 19.77 -26.96
C LEU A 364 6.28 19.06 -28.31
N ARG A 365 5.16 18.35 -28.52
CA ARG A 365 4.79 17.82 -29.83
C ARG A 365 3.39 18.32 -30.20
N TYR A 366 3.27 18.86 -31.40
CA TYR A 366 1.98 19.19 -32.02
C TYR A 366 1.59 18.05 -32.97
N PRO A 367 0.31 17.67 -33.09
CA PRO A 367 -0.13 16.83 -34.19
C PRO A 367 0.09 17.57 -35.53
N VAL A 368 0.71 16.86 -36.48
CA VAL A 368 1.17 17.38 -37.79
C VAL A 368 0.02 17.47 -38.81
N SER A 369 -1.19 17.08 -38.44
CA SER A 369 -2.35 17.03 -39.33
C SER A 369 -2.80 18.39 -39.90
N HIS A 370 -2.14 19.50 -39.53
CA HIS A 370 -2.45 20.86 -40.01
C HIS A 370 -1.33 21.56 -40.79
N LEU A 371 -0.20 20.92 -41.12
CA LEU A 371 0.92 21.61 -41.79
C LEU A 371 0.81 21.56 -43.33
N GLY A 372 0.85 22.74 -43.95
CA GLY A 372 0.72 22.93 -45.40
C GLY A 372 2.08 22.93 -46.13
N ARG A 373 2.04 22.83 -47.46
CA ARG A 373 3.23 22.87 -48.32
C ARG A 373 3.78 24.31 -48.36
N GLY A 374 4.85 24.60 -47.62
CA GLY A 374 5.51 25.92 -47.63
C GLY A 374 6.10 26.40 -46.30
N ASP A 375 6.04 25.59 -45.25
CA ASP A 375 6.40 26.05 -43.90
C ASP A 375 7.91 26.27 -43.72
N VAL A 376 8.24 27.41 -43.10
CA VAL A 376 9.60 27.88 -42.84
C VAL A 376 9.94 27.63 -41.37
N PHE A 377 11.07 26.99 -41.11
CA PHE A 377 11.52 26.68 -39.75
C PHE A 377 12.58 27.69 -39.30
N ASP A 378 12.32 28.35 -38.17
CA ASP A 378 13.30 29.19 -37.47
C ASP A 378 14.03 28.37 -36.41
N VAL A 379 15.34 28.25 -36.52
CA VAL A 379 16.18 27.51 -35.56
C VAL A 379 17.11 28.49 -34.84
N CYS A 380 17.08 28.46 -33.50
CA CYS A 380 17.99 29.22 -32.65
C CYS A 380 19.24 28.40 -32.35
N GLU A 381 20.41 28.99 -32.55
CA GLU A 381 21.69 28.41 -32.19
C GLU A 381 22.12 28.92 -30.81
N ARG A 382 22.44 28.01 -29.90
CA ARG A 382 23.11 28.30 -28.63
C ARG A 382 24.13 27.17 -28.42
N ASP A 383 25.41 27.53 -28.30
CA ASP A 383 26.57 26.63 -28.11
C ASP A 383 26.98 25.79 -29.34
N GLY A 384 26.74 26.26 -30.57
CA GLY A 384 27.35 25.72 -31.80
C GLY A 384 26.81 24.36 -32.27
N VAL A 385 25.73 23.85 -31.68
CA VAL A 385 25.10 22.58 -32.09
C VAL A 385 23.64 22.83 -32.48
N ILE A 386 23.33 22.56 -33.75
CA ILE A 386 21.96 22.48 -34.27
C ILE A 386 21.63 21.00 -34.49
N VAL A 387 20.67 20.46 -33.77
CA VAL A 387 20.18 19.08 -33.99
C VAL A 387 18.98 19.16 -34.93
N VAL A 388 19.15 18.67 -36.16
CA VAL A 388 18.05 18.46 -37.10
C VAL A 388 17.59 17.00 -36.97
N PRO A 389 16.31 16.72 -36.69
CA PRO A 389 15.84 15.34 -36.52
C PRO A 389 15.92 14.56 -37.83
N GLY A 390 16.60 13.40 -37.83
CA GLY A 390 16.44 12.38 -38.87
C GLY A 390 17.69 11.79 -39.52
N GLN A 391 18.91 12.28 -39.30
CA GLN A 391 20.13 11.57 -39.71
C GLN A 391 21.30 11.84 -38.77
N SER A 392 22.22 10.88 -38.70
CA SER A 392 23.51 10.91 -38.02
C SER A 392 24.07 12.32 -37.93
N THR A 393 24.44 12.75 -36.72
CA THR A 393 25.16 14.00 -36.41
C THR A 393 25.85 14.64 -37.61
N TYR A 394 25.27 15.68 -38.18
CA TYR A 394 26.01 16.59 -39.05
C TYR A 394 26.76 17.58 -38.16
N GLN A 395 28.10 17.54 -38.19
CA GLN A 395 28.87 18.73 -37.82
C GLN A 395 28.65 19.78 -38.91
N LEU A 396 27.75 20.73 -38.67
CA LEU A 396 27.58 21.91 -39.54
C LEU A 396 28.79 22.83 -39.39
N ARG A 397 29.92 22.48 -40.02
CA ARG A 397 30.92 23.49 -40.37
C ARG A 397 30.37 24.30 -41.53
N GLY A 398 29.87 25.51 -41.27
CA GLY A 398 29.71 26.52 -42.32
C GLY A 398 28.33 27.15 -42.53
N LEU A 399 27.39 27.12 -41.58
CA LEU A 399 26.31 28.13 -41.62
C LEU A 399 26.90 29.47 -41.19
N GLY A 400 27.13 30.35 -42.17
CA GLY A 400 27.49 31.75 -41.94
C GLY A 400 26.41 32.54 -41.19
N GLU A 401 26.53 33.87 -41.23
CA GLU A 401 25.75 34.83 -40.45
C GLU A 401 24.22 34.59 -40.39
N PRO A 402 23.53 35.11 -39.35
CA PRO A 402 22.07 35.04 -39.23
C PRO A 402 21.34 35.41 -40.53
N GLY A 403 20.33 34.61 -40.92
CA GLY A 403 19.58 34.78 -42.18
C GLY A 403 19.99 33.84 -43.32
N THR A 404 21.09 33.10 -43.18
CA THR A 404 21.52 32.09 -44.17
C THR A 404 20.53 30.92 -44.24
N ARG A 405 20.11 30.54 -45.46
CA ARG A 405 19.17 29.42 -45.70
C ARG A 405 19.96 28.14 -46.03
N ALA A 406 19.66 27.04 -45.35
CA ALA A 406 20.11 25.71 -45.79
C ALA A 406 19.00 25.04 -46.60
N LYS A 407 19.35 24.39 -47.72
CA LYS A 407 18.47 23.47 -48.44
C LYS A 407 18.59 22.07 -47.81
N PRO A 408 17.55 21.52 -47.18
CA PRO A 408 17.54 20.14 -46.72
C PRO A 408 17.43 19.17 -47.90
N ALA A 409 17.75 17.89 -47.66
CA ALA A 409 17.66 16.82 -48.65
C ALA A 409 16.22 16.50 -49.13
N ARG A 410 15.18 17.03 -48.47
CA ARG A 410 13.78 16.93 -48.92
C ARG A 410 13.36 18.21 -49.68
N PRO A 411 12.78 18.11 -50.88
CA PRO A 411 12.24 19.26 -51.60
C PRO A 411 11.11 19.92 -50.80
N GLY A 412 11.22 21.23 -50.53
CA GLY A 412 10.14 22.04 -49.97
C GLY A 412 10.29 22.48 -48.51
N VAL A 413 11.33 22.03 -47.79
CA VAL A 413 11.62 22.49 -46.42
C VAL A 413 12.70 23.58 -46.46
N VAL A 414 12.49 24.70 -45.76
CA VAL A 414 13.49 25.78 -45.66
C VAL A 414 13.83 25.99 -44.19
N VAL A 415 15.12 25.87 -43.85
CA VAL A 415 15.64 26.13 -42.50
C VAL A 415 16.32 27.49 -42.47
N ARG A 416 15.93 28.35 -41.52
CA ARG A 416 16.52 29.67 -41.28
C ARG A 416 17.12 29.77 -39.88
N ARG A 417 18.33 30.34 -39.80
CA ARG A 417 18.99 30.68 -38.55
C ARG A 417 18.42 31.99 -38.01
N LYS A 418 17.74 31.96 -36.85
CA LYS A 418 17.17 33.15 -36.18
C LYS A 418 18.08 33.55 -35.00
N ARG A 419 18.33 34.85 -34.81
CA ARG A 419 18.96 35.35 -33.57
C ARG A 419 18.03 35.04 -32.39
N PRO A 420 18.54 34.61 -31.23
CA PRO A 420 17.71 34.48 -30.04
C PRO A 420 17.04 35.83 -29.76
N SER A 421 15.71 35.84 -29.74
CA SER A 421 14.95 36.96 -29.20
C SER A 421 15.33 37.16 -27.73
N ALA A 422 15.07 38.37 -27.20
CA ALA A 422 15.27 38.70 -25.78
C ALA A 422 14.84 37.54 -24.86
N PRO A 423 15.56 37.31 -23.73
CA PRO A 423 15.33 36.19 -22.84
C PRO A 423 13.84 36.06 -22.54
N GLY A 424 13.26 34.91 -22.88
CA GLY A 424 11.87 34.62 -22.61
C GLY A 424 11.61 34.59 -21.09
N PRO A 425 10.35 34.69 -20.67
CA PRO A 425 9.94 34.72 -19.26
C PRO A 425 10.45 33.53 -18.42
N TRP A 426 10.83 32.42 -19.07
CA TRP A 426 11.37 31.21 -18.46
C TRP A 426 12.91 31.11 -18.43
N ASP A 427 13.67 32.16 -18.80
CA ASP A 427 15.14 32.10 -18.86
C ASP A 427 15.82 32.07 -17.47
N THR A 428 15.04 32.03 -16.37
CA THR A 428 15.53 31.74 -15.02
C THR A 428 15.97 30.27 -14.89
N ARG A 429 17.29 30.05 -15.01
CA ARG A 429 17.92 28.75 -14.74
C ARG A 429 17.85 28.43 -13.24
N HIS A 430 16.86 27.65 -12.84
CA HIS A 430 16.90 27.00 -11.53
C HIS A 430 17.78 25.74 -11.61
N GLN A 431 19.08 25.92 -11.38
CA GLN A 431 20.00 24.82 -11.15
C GLN A 431 19.97 24.44 -9.66
N ARG A 432 19.35 23.30 -9.34
CA ARG A 432 19.53 22.66 -8.04
C ARG A 432 20.18 21.28 -8.25
N PRO A 433 21.36 21.00 -7.65
CA PRO A 433 21.94 19.67 -7.67
C PRO A 433 21.00 18.69 -6.96
N TYR A 434 20.72 17.55 -7.57
CA TYR A 434 19.88 16.50 -6.99
C TYR A 434 20.75 15.36 -6.44
N PRO A 435 20.61 14.96 -5.16
CA PRO A 435 21.46 13.92 -4.57
C PRO A 435 20.90 12.48 -4.68
N GLY A 436 19.74 12.26 -5.32
CA GLY A 436 19.08 10.94 -5.41
C GLY A 436 19.05 10.34 -6.82
N SER A 437 18.81 9.02 -6.93
CA SER A 437 18.86 8.26 -8.20
C SER A 437 17.49 7.90 -8.83
N ASN A 438 16.35 8.35 -8.26
CA ASN A 438 14.99 8.01 -8.74
C ASN A 438 14.00 9.19 -8.58
N ALA A 439 14.04 10.17 -9.49
CA ALA A 439 13.14 11.33 -9.45
C ALA A 439 12.04 11.21 -10.52
N TYR A 440 10.77 11.12 -10.11
CA TYR A 440 9.62 11.29 -11.01
C TYR A 440 9.20 12.76 -11.02
N VAL A 441 9.04 13.34 -12.20
CA VAL A 441 8.44 14.68 -12.38
C VAL A 441 7.12 14.53 -13.10
N SER A 442 6.05 14.99 -12.46
CA SER A 442 4.72 15.13 -13.05
C SER A 442 4.44 16.60 -13.36
N LEU A 443 3.61 16.84 -14.39
CA LEU A 443 3.21 18.17 -14.83
C LEU A 443 1.71 18.18 -15.15
N ALA A 444 1.04 19.28 -14.81
CA ALA A 444 -0.34 19.53 -15.21
C ALA A 444 -0.50 21.01 -15.57
N LEU A 445 -1.22 21.30 -16.65
CA LEU A 445 -1.62 22.68 -16.97
C LEU A 445 -3.02 22.93 -16.40
N SER A 446 -3.24 24.15 -15.92
CA SER A 446 -4.57 24.58 -15.54
C SER A 446 -5.44 24.71 -16.80
N PRO A 447 -6.69 24.21 -16.79
CA PRO A 447 -7.59 24.33 -17.93
C PRO A 447 -8.12 25.76 -18.12
N ILE A 448 -8.14 26.57 -17.05
CA ILE A 448 -8.76 27.91 -17.05
C ILE A 448 -7.77 29.05 -16.88
N ALA A 449 -6.66 28.82 -16.17
CA ALA A 449 -5.68 29.84 -15.86
C ALA A 449 -4.40 29.58 -16.65
N PRO A 450 -3.59 30.62 -16.93
CA PRO A 450 -2.26 30.43 -17.49
C PRO A 450 -1.31 29.91 -16.41
N HIS A 451 -1.65 28.82 -15.72
CA HIS A 451 -0.88 28.23 -14.65
C HIS A 451 -0.36 26.85 -15.05
N VAL A 452 0.83 26.50 -14.57
CA VAL A 452 1.39 25.16 -14.71
C VAL A 452 1.85 24.66 -13.35
N ALA A 453 1.36 23.49 -12.97
CA ALA A 453 1.81 22.76 -11.80
C ALA A 453 2.90 21.76 -12.22
N ILE A 454 4.02 21.78 -11.52
CA ILE A 454 5.17 20.91 -11.76
C ILE A 454 5.60 20.33 -10.43
N THR A 455 5.93 19.05 -10.41
CA THR A 455 6.58 18.45 -9.24
C THR A 455 8.11 18.61 -9.33
N GLU A 456 8.71 19.26 -8.36
CA GLU A 456 10.16 19.43 -8.23
C GLU A 456 10.74 18.44 -7.19
N ASP A 457 12.08 18.37 -7.14
CA ASP A 457 12.83 17.60 -6.13
C ASP A 457 12.39 16.12 -6.03
N GLY A 458 12.20 15.47 -7.18
CA GLY A 458 11.76 14.07 -7.27
C GLY A 458 10.34 13.84 -6.78
N GLY A 459 9.47 14.84 -6.90
CA GLY A 459 8.10 14.75 -6.44
C GLY A 459 7.87 15.25 -5.02
N ARG A 460 8.89 15.77 -4.33
CA ARG A 460 8.73 16.30 -2.97
C ARG A 460 8.00 17.63 -2.92
N VAL A 461 8.19 18.48 -3.92
CA VAL A 461 7.58 19.80 -3.94
C VAL A 461 6.64 19.84 -5.13
N VAL A 462 5.41 20.31 -4.93
CA VAL A 462 4.57 20.73 -6.06
C VAL A 462 4.62 22.24 -6.13
N ARG A 463 5.05 22.77 -7.27
CA ARG A 463 5.14 24.22 -7.51
C ARG A 463 4.22 24.59 -8.67
N VAL A 464 3.46 25.65 -8.46
CA VAL A 464 2.65 26.25 -9.51
C VAL A 464 3.32 27.53 -9.99
N TYR A 465 3.38 27.71 -11.29
CA TYR A 465 3.92 28.89 -11.96
C TYR A 465 2.88 29.57 -12.81
N ASP A 466 3.03 30.88 -12.96
CA ASP A 466 2.47 31.64 -14.06
C ASP A 466 3.18 31.23 -15.35
N ARG A 467 2.42 30.70 -16.31
CA ARG A 467 2.91 30.16 -17.57
C ARG A 467 3.48 31.22 -18.50
N GLU A 468 2.93 32.43 -18.44
CA GLU A 468 3.33 33.53 -19.29
C GLU A 468 4.55 34.26 -18.74
N ARG A 469 4.68 34.35 -17.41
CA ARG A 469 5.76 35.08 -16.74
C ARG A 469 6.88 34.18 -16.25
N GLY A 470 6.68 32.87 -16.21
CA GLY A 470 7.61 31.92 -15.60
C GLY A 470 7.77 32.13 -14.09
N ALA A 471 6.91 32.95 -13.47
CA ALA A 471 7.03 33.35 -12.08
C ALA A 471 6.35 32.29 -11.18
N PRO A 472 6.99 31.86 -10.08
CA PRO A 472 6.35 30.95 -9.13
C PRO A 472 5.20 31.67 -8.42
N LEU A 473 4.03 31.01 -8.36
CA LEU A 473 2.86 31.52 -7.67
C LEU A 473 2.81 31.00 -6.24
N TRP A 474 2.94 29.68 -6.07
CA TRP A 474 3.04 29.04 -4.77
C TRP A 474 3.73 27.69 -4.90
N HIS A 475 4.13 27.12 -3.77
CA HIS A 475 4.59 25.75 -3.68
C HIS A 475 4.10 25.08 -2.41
N GLU A 476 3.94 23.78 -2.46
CA GLU A 476 3.58 22.95 -1.32
C GLU A 476 4.63 21.84 -1.16
N ASP A 477 5.12 21.67 0.07
CA ASP A 477 5.98 20.55 0.42
C ASP A 477 5.11 19.33 0.70
N THR A 478 5.30 18.29 -0.11
CA THR A 478 4.57 17.03 -0.02
C THR A 478 5.39 15.95 0.68
N SER A 479 6.59 16.27 1.18
CA SER A 479 7.42 15.34 1.97
C SER A 479 6.84 15.13 3.38
N ASP A 480 6.66 13.87 3.76
CA ASP A 480 6.71 13.45 5.17
C ASP A 480 8.19 13.19 5.48
N GLN A 481 8.67 13.58 6.66
CA GLN A 481 10.09 13.59 7.07
C GLN A 481 10.83 12.22 7.06
N LEU A 482 10.23 11.15 6.51
CA LEU A 482 10.62 9.76 6.79
C LEU A 482 11.00 8.86 5.59
N SER A 483 11.20 9.33 4.34
CA SER A 483 11.69 8.39 3.30
C SER A 483 12.60 8.95 2.21
N ARG A 484 13.44 8.08 1.63
CA ARG A 484 14.40 8.39 0.55
C ARG A 484 13.86 8.13 -0.86
N ALA A 485 12.61 7.69 -1.01
CA ALA A 485 12.02 7.26 -2.28
C ALA A 485 10.70 8.02 -2.56
N HIS A 486 10.79 9.33 -2.80
CA HIS A 486 9.62 10.14 -3.14
C HIS A 486 9.29 10.00 -4.63
N GLY A 487 8.00 9.95 -4.94
CA GLY A 487 7.50 10.06 -6.30
C GLY A 487 6.03 10.47 -6.23
N VAL A 488 5.72 11.66 -6.74
CA VAL A 488 4.33 12.03 -7.02
C VAL A 488 3.97 11.46 -8.38
N ARG A 489 2.88 10.69 -8.43
CA ARG A 489 2.22 10.23 -9.65
C ARG A 489 0.89 10.97 -9.81
N GLY A 490 0.38 11.08 -11.04
CA GLY A 490 -0.98 11.56 -11.27
C GLY A 490 -1.28 12.97 -10.77
N LEU A 491 -0.43 13.95 -11.11
CA LEU A 491 -0.73 15.37 -10.92
C LEU A 491 -1.78 15.82 -11.95
N ARG A 492 -2.92 16.34 -11.51
CA ARG A 492 -4.02 16.82 -12.37
C ARG A 492 -4.71 18.05 -11.79
N TYR A 493 -5.17 18.95 -12.65
CA TYR A 493 -6.12 19.99 -12.27
C TYR A 493 -7.54 19.44 -12.30
N SER A 494 -8.42 19.98 -11.45
CA SER A 494 -9.85 19.88 -11.68
C SER A 494 -10.25 20.65 -12.95
N PRO A 495 -11.35 20.28 -13.63
CA PRO A 495 -11.79 20.97 -14.85
C PRO A 495 -12.10 22.45 -14.65
N ASP A 496 -12.58 22.82 -13.46
CA ASP A 496 -12.79 24.22 -13.06
C ASP A 496 -11.48 24.94 -12.67
N GLY A 497 -10.34 24.26 -12.72
CA GLY A 497 -9.00 24.70 -12.32
C GLY A 497 -8.86 25.18 -10.88
N ALA A 498 -9.89 25.01 -10.04
CA ALA A 498 -9.88 25.44 -8.65
C ALA A 498 -9.04 24.52 -7.75
N TRP A 499 -8.73 23.31 -8.21
CA TRP A 499 -8.01 22.30 -7.43
C TRP A 499 -6.90 21.64 -8.22
N VAL A 500 -5.88 21.22 -7.47
CA VAL A 500 -4.82 20.35 -7.94
C VAL A 500 -4.85 19.09 -7.10
N VAL A 501 -5.00 17.94 -7.74
CA VAL A 501 -4.87 16.63 -7.11
C VAL A 501 -3.56 15.99 -7.50
N LEU A 502 -2.94 15.31 -6.54
CA LEU A 502 -1.72 14.55 -6.77
C LEU A 502 -1.74 13.25 -6.00
N MET A 503 -1.17 12.18 -6.56
CA MET A 503 -0.94 10.93 -5.84
C MET A 503 0.49 10.95 -5.29
N ARG A 504 0.65 11.13 -3.99
CA ARG A 504 1.97 11.02 -3.38
C ARG A 504 2.26 9.57 -2.99
N ARG A 505 3.47 9.11 -3.30
CA ARG A 505 4.01 7.88 -2.72
C ARG A 505 4.40 8.18 -1.29
N ARG A 506 3.60 7.70 -0.34
CA ARG A 506 3.93 7.68 1.07
C ARG A 506 4.62 6.36 1.35
N THR A 507 5.87 6.43 1.80
CA THR A 507 6.49 5.25 2.39
C THR A 507 5.86 5.09 3.75
N ILE A 508 4.94 4.16 3.83
CA ILE A 508 4.38 3.69 5.07
C ILE A 508 5.38 2.65 5.56
N GLU A 509 6.11 2.96 6.62
CA GLU A 509 6.80 1.93 7.37
C GLU A 509 5.72 0.97 7.86
N ARG A 510 5.70 -0.23 7.26
CA ARG A 510 4.89 -1.32 7.76
C ARG A 510 5.44 -1.68 9.11
N GLN A 511 4.55 -2.24 9.91
CA GLN A 511 4.83 -2.48 11.31
C GLN A 511 5.91 -3.56 11.51
N ASP A 512 6.27 -4.34 10.48
CA ASP A 512 7.38 -5.31 10.49
C ASP A 512 8.76 -4.66 10.23
N GLY A 513 8.86 -3.33 10.16
CA GLY A 513 10.07 -2.59 9.80
C GLY A 513 10.38 -2.63 8.29
N SER A 514 9.54 -3.32 7.51
CA SER A 514 9.57 -3.20 6.05
C SER A 514 8.88 -1.89 5.65
N PHE A 515 9.36 -1.28 4.59
CA PHE A 515 8.78 -0.07 4.07
C PHE A 515 7.87 -0.43 2.90
N VAL A 516 6.59 -0.11 2.99
CA VAL A 516 5.70 -0.19 1.83
C VAL A 516 5.25 1.17 1.37
N ALA A 517 5.47 1.35 0.09
CA ALA A 517 4.97 2.48 -0.63
C ALA A 517 3.47 2.32 -0.84
N ALA A 518 2.68 3.13 -0.14
CA ALA A 518 1.29 3.35 -0.48
C ALA A 518 1.18 4.66 -1.26
N MET A 519 0.24 4.69 -2.19
CA MET A 519 -0.13 5.92 -2.88
C MET A 519 -1.28 6.57 -2.11
N GLN A 520 -1.16 7.87 -1.85
CA GLN A 520 -2.16 8.65 -1.14
C GLN A 520 -2.50 9.90 -1.96
N PRO A 521 -3.78 10.19 -2.21
CA PRO A 521 -4.18 11.43 -2.86
C PRO A 521 -4.04 12.61 -1.90
N VAL A 522 -3.53 13.73 -2.41
CA VAL A 522 -3.56 15.03 -1.73
C VAL A 522 -4.27 16.01 -2.62
N LEU A 523 -5.25 16.71 -2.07
CA LEU A 523 -5.95 17.78 -2.76
C LEU A 523 -5.54 19.15 -2.23
N LEU A 524 -5.08 19.98 -3.16
CA LEU A 524 -4.60 21.34 -2.92
C LEU A 524 -5.53 22.33 -3.59
N ASP A 525 -5.82 23.41 -2.89
CA ASP A 525 -6.43 24.60 -3.49
C ASP A 525 -5.47 25.18 -4.54
N ALA A 526 -5.92 25.30 -5.79
CA ALA A 526 -5.06 25.68 -6.91
C ALA A 526 -4.54 27.11 -6.83
N SER A 527 -5.18 27.98 -6.05
CA SER A 527 -4.82 29.39 -5.92
C SER A 527 -3.83 29.65 -4.77
N THR A 528 -3.95 28.85 -3.70
CA THR A 528 -3.18 29.06 -2.46
C THR A 528 -2.20 27.95 -2.13
N GLY A 529 -2.34 26.76 -2.73
CA GLY A 529 -1.60 25.56 -2.36
C GLY A 529 -2.06 24.93 -1.03
N ALA A 530 -3.06 25.50 -0.37
CA ALA A 530 -3.53 25.01 0.92
C ALA A 530 -4.16 23.61 0.80
N ARG A 531 -3.78 22.70 1.69
CA ARG A 531 -4.45 21.39 1.83
C ARG A 531 -5.85 21.58 2.35
N ARG A 532 -6.85 21.02 1.66
CA ARG A 532 -8.26 21.23 2.04
C ARG A 532 -9.03 19.99 2.47
N TRP A 533 -8.62 18.76 2.13
CA TRP A 533 -9.44 17.56 2.42
C TRP A 533 -8.69 16.36 3.03
N ARG A 534 -8.69 16.29 4.37
CA ARG A 534 -8.22 15.10 5.12
C ARG A 534 -9.17 13.88 5.01
N ALA A 535 -10.45 14.06 4.68
CA ALA A 535 -11.42 12.96 4.60
C ALA A 535 -11.20 12.03 3.38
N LEU A 536 -10.69 12.55 2.27
CA LEU A 536 -10.30 11.74 1.11
C LEU A 536 -9.01 10.95 1.35
N GLU A 537 -8.09 11.50 2.14
CA GLU A 537 -6.79 10.90 2.44
C GLU A 537 -6.93 9.53 3.13
N THR A 538 -7.99 9.31 3.92
CA THR A 538 -8.30 8.03 4.58
C THR A 538 -9.17 7.13 3.70
N THR A 539 -10.16 7.71 3.00
CA THR A 539 -11.10 6.97 2.16
C THR A 539 -10.45 6.32 0.93
N LEU A 540 -9.34 6.89 0.46
CA LEU A 540 -8.58 6.49 -0.74
C LEU A 540 -7.24 5.81 -0.44
N ALA A 541 -7.07 5.25 0.77
CA ALA A 541 -5.92 4.40 1.06
C ALA A 541 -5.86 3.22 0.06
N GLY A 542 -4.72 3.07 -0.63
CA GLY A 542 -4.52 2.05 -1.66
C GLY A 542 -4.99 2.46 -3.07
N ALA A 543 -5.30 3.73 -3.32
CA ALA A 543 -5.57 4.22 -4.67
C ALA A 543 -4.25 4.46 -5.43
N HIS A 544 -4.13 3.95 -6.67
CA HIS A 544 -2.96 4.14 -7.55
C HIS A 544 -3.19 5.16 -8.66
N ALA A 545 -4.44 5.43 -9.01
CA ALA A 545 -4.84 6.43 -10.00
C ALA A 545 -5.95 7.31 -9.45
N ILE A 546 -5.99 8.57 -9.89
CA ILE A 546 -7.05 9.53 -9.55
C ILE A 546 -7.36 10.42 -10.74
N THR A 547 -8.64 10.75 -10.92
CA THR A 547 -9.07 11.75 -11.90
C THR A 547 -10.42 12.35 -11.52
N PHE A 548 -10.77 13.49 -12.11
CA PHE A 548 -12.05 14.17 -11.92
C PHE A 548 -13.06 13.76 -13.00
N SER A 549 -14.36 13.83 -12.69
CA SER A 549 -15.37 13.90 -13.75
C SER A 549 -15.15 15.14 -14.61
N PRO A 550 -15.56 15.15 -15.89
CA PRO A 550 -15.53 16.36 -16.73
C PRO A 550 -16.26 17.56 -16.10
N ALA A 551 -17.34 17.31 -15.35
CA ALA A 551 -18.06 18.35 -14.62
C ALA A 551 -17.37 18.78 -13.29
N GLY A 552 -16.33 18.08 -12.84
CA GLY A 552 -15.58 18.40 -11.62
C GLY A 552 -16.30 18.14 -10.30
N ASP A 553 -17.48 17.53 -10.34
CA ASP A 553 -18.34 17.24 -9.19
C ASP A 553 -18.13 15.84 -8.59
N ARG A 554 -17.36 14.99 -9.26
CA ARG A 554 -17.01 13.64 -8.83
C ARG A 554 -15.53 13.37 -8.97
N ILE A 555 -15.05 12.44 -8.14
CA ILE A 555 -13.67 11.95 -8.14
C ILE A 555 -13.69 10.46 -8.39
N PHE A 556 -12.81 10.01 -9.27
CA PHE A 556 -12.61 8.61 -9.60
C PHE A 556 -11.26 8.17 -9.11
N ALA A 557 -11.23 7.05 -8.41
CA ALA A 557 -10.00 6.47 -7.88
C ALA A 557 -9.85 5.01 -8.32
N GLY A 558 -8.67 4.69 -8.83
CA GLY A 558 -8.28 3.34 -9.20
C GLY A 558 -7.59 2.67 -8.03
N MET A 559 -8.12 1.54 -7.57
CA MET A 559 -7.70 0.89 -6.33
C MET A 559 -6.73 -0.27 -6.59
N GLU A 560 -5.91 -0.59 -5.58
CA GLU A 560 -4.96 -1.72 -5.58
C GLU A 560 -5.63 -3.07 -5.84
N ASP A 561 -6.89 -3.22 -5.43
CA ASP A 561 -7.62 -4.46 -5.64
C ASP A 561 -8.19 -4.59 -7.07
N GLY A 562 -8.06 -3.60 -7.95
CA GLY A 562 -8.60 -3.64 -9.31
C GLY A 562 -10.01 -3.03 -9.44
N ALA A 563 -10.49 -2.36 -8.40
CA ALA A 563 -11.76 -1.62 -8.44
C ALA A 563 -11.57 -0.15 -8.85
N VAL A 564 -12.63 0.42 -9.45
CA VAL A 564 -12.81 1.86 -9.60
C VAL A 564 -13.82 2.33 -8.57
N LEU A 565 -13.43 3.31 -7.76
CA LEU A 565 -14.26 3.96 -6.76
C LEU A 565 -14.67 5.34 -7.26
N VAL A 566 -15.96 5.67 -7.12
CA VAL A 566 -16.52 7.00 -7.44
C VAL A 566 -16.91 7.67 -6.15
N LEU A 567 -16.47 8.91 -5.98
CA LEU A 567 -16.76 9.73 -4.80
C LEU A 567 -17.42 11.03 -5.20
N THR A 568 -18.23 11.56 -4.30
CA THR A 568 -18.60 12.97 -4.34
C THR A 568 -17.37 13.82 -4.10
N ARG A 569 -17.46 15.10 -4.46
CA ARG A 569 -16.47 16.11 -4.09
C ARG A 569 -16.25 16.21 -2.57
N ALA A 570 -17.25 15.86 -1.75
CA ALA A 570 -17.11 15.81 -0.29
C ALA A 570 -16.38 14.55 0.23
N GLY A 571 -16.03 13.61 -0.66
CA GLY A 571 -15.37 12.34 -0.31
C GLY A 571 -16.31 11.22 0.09
N GLU A 572 -17.60 11.37 -0.13
CA GLU A 572 -18.59 10.32 0.12
C GLU A 572 -18.56 9.31 -1.03
N ARG A 573 -18.61 8.02 -0.71
CA ARG A 573 -18.60 6.96 -1.73
C ARG A 573 -19.96 6.88 -2.42
N VAL A 574 -19.95 7.01 -3.74
CA VAL A 574 -21.16 7.00 -4.58
C VAL A 574 -21.31 5.67 -5.30
N ALA A 575 -20.21 5.12 -5.82
CA ALA A 575 -20.21 3.83 -6.49
C ALA A 575 -18.86 3.14 -6.38
N ARG A 576 -18.87 1.82 -6.55
CA ARG A 576 -17.66 0.99 -6.66
C ARG A 576 -17.91 -0.11 -7.67
N LEU A 577 -17.05 -0.23 -8.66
CA LEU A 577 -17.15 -1.28 -9.68
C LEU A 577 -15.81 -2.01 -9.82
N LYS A 578 -15.86 -3.34 -9.92
CA LYS A 578 -14.68 -4.17 -10.15
C LYS A 578 -14.32 -4.16 -11.64
N ALA A 579 -13.32 -3.36 -12.02
CA ALA A 579 -12.83 -3.29 -13.40
C ALA A 579 -12.04 -4.55 -13.75
N PHE A 580 -11.13 -4.97 -12.85
CA PHE A 580 -10.22 -6.10 -13.05
C PHE A 580 -10.37 -7.16 -11.97
N ARG A 581 -10.14 -8.43 -12.34
CA ARG A 581 -10.20 -9.55 -11.39
C ARG A 581 -8.95 -9.61 -10.51
N VAL A 582 -7.79 -9.27 -11.08
CA VAL A 582 -6.47 -9.32 -10.46
C VAL A 582 -5.69 -8.08 -10.92
N GLY A 583 -4.84 -7.53 -10.07
CA GLY A 583 -4.02 -6.35 -10.40
C GLY A 583 -4.67 -5.02 -10.00
N ALA A 584 -3.83 -4.00 -9.85
CA ALA A 584 -4.22 -2.66 -9.44
C ALA A 584 -4.69 -1.84 -10.64
N VAL A 585 -5.65 -0.94 -10.44
CA VAL A 585 -5.97 0.10 -11.45
C VAL A 585 -4.89 1.19 -11.37
N SER A 586 -3.92 1.16 -12.29
CA SER A 586 -2.76 2.06 -12.32
C SER A 586 -2.98 3.35 -13.12
N ALA A 587 -3.97 3.38 -14.01
CA ALA A 587 -4.30 4.57 -14.81
C ALA A 587 -5.83 4.73 -14.96
N LEU A 588 -6.28 5.99 -15.01
CA LEU A 588 -7.67 6.37 -15.24
C LEU A 588 -7.74 7.58 -16.17
N ALA A 589 -8.67 7.56 -17.12
CA ALA A 589 -9.02 8.70 -17.96
C ALA A 589 -10.53 8.73 -18.19
N ILE A 590 -11.11 9.93 -18.23
CA ILE A 590 -12.55 10.12 -18.40
C ILE A 590 -12.80 11.08 -19.55
N HIS A 591 -13.73 10.72 -20.42
CA HIS A 591 -14.23 11.57 -21.48
C HIS A 591 -15.73 11.38 -21.58
N GLU A 592 -16.47 12.48 -21.40
CA GLU A 592 -17.94 12.46 -21.34
C GLU A 592 -18.47 11.41 -20.34
N ASP A 593 -19.18 10.39 -20.82
CA ASP A 593 -19.75 9.29 -20.05
C ASP A 593 -18.85 8.05 -20.02
N ARG A 594 -17.63 8.09 -20.58
CA ARG A 594 -16.72 6.94 -20.65
C ARG A 594 -15.57 7.08 -19.67
N VAL A 595 -15.29 6.01 -18.95
CA VAL A 595 -14.13 5.87 -18.06
C VAL A 595 -13.25 4.74 -18.59
N ALA A 596 -12.02 5.09 -18.97
CA ALA A 596 -10.98 4.12 -19.26
C ALA A 596 -10.18 3.84 -17.99
N ALA A 597 -10.08 2.57 -17.62
CA ALA A 597 -9.25 2.07 -16.53
C ALA A 597 -8.17 1.15 -17.11
N GLY A 598 -6.92 1.38 -16.71
CA GLY A 598 -5.77 0.57 -17.10
C GLY A 598 -5.16 -0.10 -15.87
N SER A 599 -4.73 -1.35 -16.02
CA SER A 599 -4.12 -2.11 -14.92
C SER A 599 -2.60 -2.14 -14.97
N ASP A 600 -2.01 -2.46 -13.82
CA ASP A 600 -0.58 -2.77 -13.68
C ASP A 600 -0.17 -4.10 -14.36
N ARG A 601 -1.12 -4.81 -14.96
CA ARG A 601 -0.93 -6.05 -15.74
C ARG A 601 -1.15 -5.86 -17.25
N GLY A 602 -1.43 -4.64 -17.71
CA GLY A 602 -1.65 -4.37 -19.13
C GLY A 602 -3.07 -4.64 -19.63
N GLU A 603 -4.00 -4.96 -18.73
CA GLU A 603 -5.43 -5.04 -19.04
C GLU A 603 -6.05 -3.64 -19.12
N LEU A 604 -6.92 -3.42 -20.11
CA LEU A 604 -7.73 -2.20 -20.24
C LEU A 604 -9.22 -2.54 -20.01
N CYS A 605 -9.92 -1.72 -19.26
CA CYS A 605 -11.36 -1.81 -19.07
C CYS A 605 -12.02 -0.48 -19.40
N LEU A 606 -12.99 -0.51 -20.31
CA LEU A 606 -13.88 0.62 -20.57
C LEU A 606 -15.16 0.46 -19.76
N LEU A 607 -15.51 1.51 -19.04
CA LEU A 607 -16.72 1.62 -18.23
C LEU A 607 -17.57 2.76 -18.77
N ARG A 608 -18.89 2.60 -18.72
CA ARG A 608 -19.86 3.67 -18.95
C ARG A 608 -20.35 4.21 -17.62
N LEU A 609 -20.35 5.53 -17.50
CA LEU A 609 -21.07 6.29 -16.51
C LEU A 609 -22.51 6.45 -16.98
N ALA A 610 -23.49 6.01 -16.18
CA ALA A 610 -24.86 6.37 -16.51
C ALA A 610 -25.02 7.88 -16.44
N SER A 611 -25.76 8.40 -17.41
CA SER A 611 -26.34 9.74 -17.33
C SER A 611 -27.17 9.81 -16.06
N ALA A 612 -26.88 10.79 -15.21
CA ALA A 612 -27.69 11.08 -14.03
C ALA A 612 -29.13 11.47 -14.42
#